data_AF-A0A1B6LF64-F1
#
_entry.id   AF-A0A1B6LF64-F1
#
_cell.length_a   1.000
_cell.length_b   1.000
_cell.length_c   1.000
_cell.angle_alpha   90.00
_cell.angle_beta   90.00
_cell.angle_gamma   90.00
#
_symmetry.space_group_name_H-M   'P 1'
#
loop_
_entity.id
_entity.type
_entity.pdbx_description
1 polymer ?
#
loop_
_entity_poly.entity_id
_entity_poly.type
_entity_poly.pdbx_seq_one_letter_code
_entity_poly.pdbx_strand_id
1 'polypeptide(L)'
;MSPDYWGVSVCTVDGQRFSLGDTHIPFTIQSCSKPLSYGIALDNLGQQTVHQYVGHEPSGRIFNELILDNYKKPHNPMINAGAILVCSLLKTLVKPELTAAEKFDFTMDYYKRLAGGEHLGFNNATFLSEREAAHRNYALAHYMREHNCYPPKTNLQECLDFYFQICSLEVNCESMSVMGATLANSGVCPTTEDPVMFPDSIHDVLSLMHSCGMYDYSGQFAFKVGLPAKSGVCGGMLIVIPN
;
A
#
# COMPACT_ATOMS: atom_id res chain seq x y z
N MET A 1 19.95 -6.84 4.01
CA MET A 1 20.35 -6.72 2.59
C MET A 1 21.71 -6.03 2.53
N SER A 2 22.45 -6.20 1.42
CA SER A 2 23.73 -5.48 1.23
C SER A 2 23.48 -3.98 1.10
N PRO A 3 24.30 -3.10 1.70
CA PRO A 3 24.21 -1.66 1.49
C PRO A 3 24.60 -1.23 0.06
N ASP A 4 25.26 -2.11 -0.70
CA ASP A 4 25.73 -1.84 -2.06
C ASP A 4 24.65 -2.08 -3.13
N TYR A 5 23.51 -2.65 -2.76
CA TYR A 5 22.44 -2.92 -3.71
C TYR A 5 21.77 -1.62 -4.17
N TRP A 6 21.70 -1.46 -5.50
CA TRP A 6 21.03 -0.34 -6.13
C TRP A 6 20.43 -0.76 -7.46
N GLY A 7 19.13 -0.48 -7.65
CA GLY A 7 18.43 -0.80 -8.88
C GLY A 7 17.34 0.23 -9.18
N VAL A 8 17.14 0.51 -10.47
CA VAL A 8 16.07 1.37 -10.98
C VAL A 8 15.44 0.69 -12.18
N SER A 9 14.11 0.62 -12.20
CA SER A 9 13.34 0.14 -13.35
C SER A 9 12.25 1.14 -13.70
N VAL A 10 12.04 1.33 -15.00
CA VAL A 10 11.04 2.21 -15.58
C VAL A 10 10.13 1.36 -16.46
N CYS A 11 8.83 1.60 -16.36
CA CYS A 11 7.82 1.10 -17.28
C CYS A 11 6.94 2.28 -17.69
N THR A 12 6.75 2.50 -18.99
CA THR A 12 5.87 3.55 -19.50
C THR A 12 4.43 3.05 -19.60
N VAL A 13 3.48 3.97 -19.78
CA VAL A 13 2.06 3.63 -20.03
C VAL A 13 1.85 2.87 -21.34
N ASP A 14 2.82 2.92 -22.26
CA ASP A 14 2.84 2.16 -23.52
C ASP A 14 3.57 0.80 -23.38
N GLY A 15 3.96 0.41 -22.16
CA GLY A 15 4.61 -0.86 -21.88
C GLY A 15 6.11 -0.91 -22.23
N GLN A 16 6.74 0.21 -22.60
CA GLN A 16 8.18 0.27 -22.82
C GLN A 16 8.91 0.15 -21.48
N ARG A 17 10.02 -0.59 -21.45
CA ARG A 17 10.73 -0.93 -20.20
C ARG A 17 12.22 -0.69 -20.28
N PHE A 18 12.80 -0.21 -19.18
CA PHE A 18 14.22 -0.03 -19.01
C PHE A 18 14.63 -0.27 -17.56
N SER A 19 15.68 -1.06 -17.35
CA SER A 19 16.20 -1.45 -16.04
C SER A 19 17.70 -1.18 -15.97
N LEU A 20 18.20 -0.71 -14.82
CA LEU A 20 19.61 -0.49 -14.55
C LEU A 20 19.96 -0.87 -13.11
N GLY A 21 21.06 -1.63 -12.93
CA GLY A 21 21.52 -2.09 -11.61
C GLY A 21 20.90 -3.42 -11.18
N ASP A 22 20.75 -3.61 -9.87
CA ASP A 22 20.29 -4.83 -9.21
C ASP A 22 18.76 -5.01 -9.25
N THR A 23 18.16 -4.90 -10.43
CA THR A 23 16.69 -4.77 -10.59
C THR A 23 15.89 -6.04 -10.35
N HIS A 24 16.53 -7.21 -10.41
CA HIS A 24 15.88 -8.51 -10.21
C HIS A 24 15.99 -9.04 -8.78
N ILE A 25 16.76 -8.38 -7.89
CA ILE A 25 16.90 -8.83 -6.51
C ILE A 25 15.55 -8.65 -5.80
N PRO A 26 14.96 -9.72 -5.24
CA PRO A 26 13.69 -9.62 -4.54
C PRO A 26 13.87 -8.90 -3.19
N PHE A 27 12.90 -8.06 -2.86
CA PHE A 27 12.77 -7.39 -1.57
C PHE A 27 11.31 -7.30 -1.15
N THR A 28 11.05 -7.21 0.16
CA THR A 28 9.68 -7.05 0.65
C THR A 28 9.14 -5.65 0.33
N ILE A 29 7.89 -5.57 -0.13
CA ILE A 29 7.27 -4.32 -0.58
C ILE A 29 7.03 -3.32 0.56
N GLN A 30 6.84 -3.82 1.79
CA GLN A 30 6.69 -3.00 2.99
C GLN A 30 5.63 -1.90 2.79
N SER A 31 5.87 -0.67 3.26
CA SER A 31 4.94 0.44 3.11
C SER A 31 4.60 0.83 1.67
N CYS A 32 5.32 0.36 0.64
CA CYS A 32 4.93 0.56 -0.76
C CYS A 32 3.63 -0.21 -1.12
N SER A 33 3.22 -1.20 -0.31
CA SER A 33 1.92 -1.87 -0.44
C SER A 33 0.72 -0.98 -0.09
N LYS A 34 0.90 -0.01 0.81
CA LYS A 34 -0.19 0.83 1.35
C LYS A 34 -1.05 1.49 0.27
N PRO A 35 -0.49 2.20 -0.74
CA PRO A 35 -1.28 2.79 -1.81
C PRO A 35 -2.06 1.74 -2.62
N LEU A 36 -1.45 0.58 -2.88
CA LEU A 36 -2.06 -0.49 -3.66
C LEU A 36 -3.25 -1.10 -2.90
N SER A 37 -3.08 -1.44 -1.64
CA SER A 37 -4.17 -1.95 -0.79
C SER A 37 -5.28 -0.94 -0.57
N TYR A 38 -4.97 0.36 -0.52
CA TYR A 38 -5.96 1.42 -0.49
C TYR A 38 -6.77 1.48 -1.80
N GLY A 39 -6.11 1.39 -2.96
CA GLY A 39 -6.79 1.28 -4.26
C GLY A 39 -7.75 0.08 -4.33
N ILE A 40 -7.31 -1.09 -3.86
CA ILE A 40 -8.18 -2.29 -3.80
C ILE A 40 -9.42 -2.02 -2.92
N ALA A 41 -9.26 -1.36 -1.78
CA ALA A 41 -10.39 -1.04 -0.90
C ALA A 41 -11.36 -0.05 -1.56
N LEU A 42 -10.85 0.96 -2.27
CA LEU A 42 -11.66 1.92 -3.03
C LEU A 42 -12.48 1.24 -4.12
N ASP A 43 -11.87 0.36 -4.93
CA ASP A 43 -12.57 -0.33 -6.01
C ASP A 43 -13.72 -1.21 -5.52
N ASN A 44 -13.56 -1.82 -4.34
CA ASN A 44 -14.55 -2.79 -3.83
C ASN A 44 -15.62 -2.13 -2.95
N LEU A 45 -15.35 -0.97 -2.34
CA LEU A 45 -16.25 -0.35 -1.35
C LEU A 45 -16.69 1.07 -1.72
N GLY A 46 -15.99 1.72 -2.66
CA GLY A 46 -16.17 3.12 -3.02
C GLY A 46 -15.56 4.10 -2.02
N GLN A 47 -15.26 5.31 -2.50
CA GLN A 47 -14.64 6.40 -1.73
C GLN A 47 -15.43 6.73 -0.47
N GLN A 48 -16.75 6.84 -0.58
CA GLN A 48 -17.63 7.21 0.53
C GLN A 48 -17.52 6.23 1.70
N THR A 49 -17.51 4.92 1.41
CA THR A 49 -17.39 3.89 2.44
C THR A 49 -16.00 3.89 3.06
N VAL A 50 -14.94 3.93 2.24
CA VAL A 50 -13.56 3.90 2.74
C VAL A 50 -13.28 5.10 3.65
N HIS A 51 -13.70 6.29 3.25
CA HIS A 51 -13.41 7.52 4.00
C HIS A 51 -14.32 7.79 5.22
N GLN A 52 -15.33 6.95 5.45
CA GLN A 52 -15.98 6.85 6.75
C GLN A 52 -15.01 6.35 7.83
N TYR A 53 -14.01 5.55 7.44
CA TYR A 53 -13.08 4.90 8.37
C TYR A 53 -11.71 5.60 8.38
N VAL A 54 -11.17 5.99 7.23
CA VAL A 54 -9.85 6.64 7.11
C VAL A 54 -9.96 8.06 6.55
N GLY A 55 -9.17 9.00 7.07
CA GLY A 55 -9.06 10.35 6.53
C GLY A 55 -8.34 10.40 5.18
N HIS A 56 -8.15 11.62 4.67
CA HIS A 56 -7.51 11.90 3.39
C HIS A 56 -6.55 13.11 3.48
N GLU A 57 -6.06 13.42 4.69
CA GLU A 57 -5.17 14.56 4.91
C GLU A 57 -3.84 14.14 5.54
N PRO A 58 -2.75 14.89 5.30
CA PRO A 58 -1.52 14.73 6.06
C PRO A 58 -1.77 14.95 7.56
N SER A 59 -1.06 14.24 8.43
CA SER A 59 -1.20 14.44 9.88
C SER A 59 -0.64 15.77 10.38
N GLY A 60 0.32 16.36 9.65
CA GLY A 60 1.08 17.54 10.11
C GLY A 60 1.94 17.27 11.36
N ARG A 61 2.09 16.01 11.74
CA ARG A 61 2.82 15.50 12.91
C ARG A 61 3.85 14.49 12.45
N ILE A 62 4.78 14.14 13.34
CA ILE A 62 5.74 13.07 13.05
C ILE A 62 4.94 11.82 12.68
N PHE A 63 5.27 11.19 11.55
CA PHE A 63 4.53 10.07 10.97
C PHE A 63 4.33 8.89 11.94
N ASN A 64 5.14 8.87 12.99
CA ASN A 64 5.21 7.83 13.99
C ASN A 64 4.41 8.12 15.27
N GLU A 65 3.75 9.27 15.40
CA GLU A 65 2.89 9.52 16.56
C GLU A 65 1.63 8.65 16.53
N LEU A 66 1.21 8.19 17.71
CA LEU A 66 -0.05 7.44 17.89
C LEU A 66 -1.21 8.44 18.02
N ILE A 67 -1.64 9.00 16.89
CA ILE A 67 -2.68 10.02 16.85
C ILE A 67 -3.77 9.68 15.81
N LEU A 68 -4.96 10.20 16.08
CA LEU A 68 -6.10 10.17 15.18
C LEU A 68 -6.49 11.62 14.85
N ASP A 69 -7.22 11.80 13.77
CA ASP A 69 -7.80 13.08 13.40
C ASP A 69 -8.90 13.53 14.39
N ASN A 70 -9.45 14.72 14.15
CA ASN A 70 -10.52 15.29 14.99
C ASN A 70 -11.81 14.46 15.00
N TYR A 71 -11.98 13.57 14.03
CA TYR A 71 -13.11 12.66 13.88
C TYR A 71 -12.80 11.24 14.39
N LYS A 72 -11.67 11.04 15.07
CA LYS A 72 -11.22 9.75 15.58
C LYS A 72 -10.98 8.72 14.47
N LYS A 73 -10.46 9.16 13.33
CA LYS A 73 -10.00 8.31 12.22
C LYS A 73 -8.49 8.44 12.04
N PRO A 74 -7.79 7.43 11.50
CA PRO A 74 -6.44 7.63 11.02
C PRO A 74 -6.40 8.71 9.94
N HIS A 75 -5.37 9.56 9.95
CA HIS A 75 -5.31 10.73 9.07
C HIS A 75 -5.37 10.41 7.57
N ASN A 76 -4.72 9.33 7.14
CA ASN A 76 -4.66 8.90 5.74
C ASN A 76 -4.21 7.43 5.64
N PRO A 77 -4.41 6.74 4.51
CA PRO A 77 -4.01 5.34 4.32
C PRO A 77 -2.49 5.14 4.15
N MET A 78 -1.69 6.20 4.00
CA MET A 78 -0.24 6.09 3.77
C MET A 78 0.58 5.94 5.06
N ILE A 79 -0.05 6.16 6.22
CA ILE A 79 0.51 5.87 7.55
C ILE A 79 0.06 4.49 8.07
N ASN A 80 0.77 3.93 9.06
CA ASN A 80 0.46 2.58 9.57
C ASN A 80 -0.96 2.47 10.11
N ALA A 81 -1.46 3.50 10.80
CA ALA A 81 -2.82 3.50 11.35
C ALA A 81 -3.87 3.31 10.25
N GLY A 82 -3.77 4.10 9.18
CA GLY A 82 -4.68 4.02 8.05
C GLY A 82 -4.50 2.74 7.26
N ALA A 83 -3.27 2.26 7.08
CA ALA A 83 -3.02 1.00 6.37
C ALA A 83 -3.57 -0.23 7.11
N ILE A 84 -3.43 -0.29 8.44
CA ILE A 84 -4.06 -1.32 9.28
C ILE A 84 -5.59 -1.24 9.15
N LEU A 85 -6.13 -0.02 9.15
CA LEU A 85 -7.56 0.17 8.99
C LEU A 85 -8.06 -0.26 7.60
N VAL A 86 -7.36 0.11 6.53
CA VAL A 86 -7.64 -0.37 5.16
C VAL A 86 -7.61 -1.89 5.09
N CYS A 87 -6.61 -2.54 5.71
CA CYS A 87 -6.55 -4.00 5.82
C CYS A 87 -7.77 -4.58 6.54
N SER A 88 -8.27 -3.90 7.58
CA SER A 88 -9.51 -4.31 8.25
C SER A 88 -10.74 -4.18 7.34
N LEU A 89 -10.82 -3.16 6.48
CA LEU A 89 -11.92 -3.02 5.52
C LEU A 89 -11.92 -4.18 4.52
N LEU A 90 -10.73 -4.53 3.99
CA LEU A 90 -10.57 -5.67 3.09
C LEU A 90 -10.95 -6.99 3.77
N LYS A 91 -10.57 -7.18 5.04
CA LYS A 91 -10.92 -8.39 5.79
C LYS A 91 -12.39 -8.46 6.17
N THR A 92 -13.00 -7.36 6.57
CA THR A 92 -14.32 -7.39 7.21
C THR A 92 -15.47 -7.02 6.27
N LEU A 93 -15.24 -6.18 5.26
CA LEU A 93 -16.30 -5.66 4.39
C LEU A 93 -16.24 -6.20 2.96
N VAL A 94 -15.05 -6.40 2.39
CA VAL A 94 -14.90 -6.89 1.00
C VAL A 94 -15.01 -8.41 0.95
N LYS A 95 -16.08 -9.00 0.40
CA LYS A 95 -16.25 -10.47 0.35
C LYS A 95 -16.12 -11.12 1.75
N PRO A 96 -16.96 -10.74 2.72
CA PRO A 96 -16.84 -11.17 4.13
C PRO A 96 -16.95 -12.68 4.35
N GLU A 97 -17.48 -13.41 3.38
CA GLU A 97 -17.61 -14.87 3.36
C GLU A 97 -16.28 -15.61 3.19
N LEU A 98 -15.23 -14.94 2.68
CA LEU A 98 -13.93 -15.57 2.42
C LEU A 98 -13.14 -15.81 3.70
N THR A 99 -12.48 -16.96 3.76
CA THR A 99 -11.53 -17.33 4.81
C THR A 99 -10.28 -16.45 4.80
N ALA A 100 -9.49 -16.50 5.86
CA ALA A 100 -8.28 -15.69 5.96
C ALA A 100 -7.29 -15.94 4.81
N ALA A 101 -7.16 -17.19 4.34
CA ALA A 101 -6.31 -17.55 3.22
C ALA A 101 -6.87 -17.03 1.88
N GLU A 102 -8.16 -17.24 1.61
CA GLU A 102 -8.80 -16.76 0.39
C GLU A 102 -8.76 -15.23 0.26
N LYS A 103 -8.82 -14.50 1.38
CA LYS A 103 -8.61 -13.04 1.40
C LYS A 103 -7.20 -12.63 1.02
N PHE A 104 -6.21 -13.40 1.45
CA PHE A 104 -4.82 -13.18 1.06
C PHE A 104 -4.64 -13.46 -0.43
N ASP A 105 -5.18 -14.58 -0.93
CA ASP A 105 -5.15 -14.92 -2.35
C ASP A 105 -5.88 -13.88 -3.22
N PHE A 106 -7.06 -13.43 -2.78
CA PHE A 106 -7.81 -12.35 -3.44
C PHE A 106 -6.97 -11.08 -3.56
N THR A 107 -6.28 -10.69 -2.49
CA THR A 107 -5.46 -9.47 -2.50
C THR A 107 -4.20 -9.68 -3.33
N MET A 108 -3.55 -10.84 -3.21
CA MET A 108 -2.39 -11.23 -4.00
C MET A 108 -2.71 -11.23 -5.51
N ASP A 109 -3.90 -11.63 -5.91
CA ASP A 109 -4.36 -11.59 -7.30
C ASP A 109 -4.37 -10.17 -7.86
N TYR A 110 -4.88 -9.18 -7.11
CA TYR A 110 -4.77 -7.77 -7.50
C TYR A 110 -3.31 -7.35 -7.71
N TYR A 111 -2.40 -7.73 -6.81
CA TYR A 111 -0.98 -7.38 -6.96
C TYR A 111 -0.35 -8.05 -8.19
N LYS A 112 -0.72 -9.31 -8.50
CA LYS A 112 -0.25 -10.01 -9.71
C LYS A 112 -0.73 -9.31 -10.98
N ARG A 113 -2.00 -8.90 -11.01
CA ARG A 113 -2.61 -8.17 -12.13
C ARG A 113 -1.96 -6.80 -12.30
N LEU A 114 -1.77 -6.05 -11.21
CA LEU A 114 -1.06 -4.77 -11.22
C LEU A 114 0.38 -4.88 -11.77
N ALA A 115 1.06 -5.98 -11.47
CA ALA A 115 2.43 -6.25 -11.91
C ALA A 115 2.52 -6.88 -13.32
N GLY A 116 1.39 -7.13 -14.00
CA GLY A 116 1.39 -7.74 -15.33
C GLY A 116 1.99 -9.15 -15.38
N GLY A 117 1.88 -9.92 -14.29
CA GLY A 117 2.44 -11.26 -14.19
C GLY A 117 3.94 -11.33 -13.86
N GLU A 118 4.58 -10.19 -13.57
CA GLU A 118 5.97 -10.13 -13.10
C GLU A 118 6.18 -10.75 -11.70
N HIS A 119 7.43 -10.79 -11.25
CA HIS A 119 7.80 -11.38 -9.96
C HIS A 119 6.99 -10.80 -8.79
N LEU A 120 6.19 -11.67 -8.17
CA LEU A 120 5.49 -11.41 -6.93
C LEU A 120 5.59 -12.65 -6.03
N GLY A 121 6.33 -12.53 -4.94
CA GLY A 121 6.57 -13.58 -3.96
C GLY A 121 6.00 -13.24 -2.59
N PHE A 122 6.41 -14.03 -1.59
CA PHE A 122 6.04 -13.80 -0.19
C PHE A 122 7.19 -14.23 0.73
N ASN A 123 7.66 -13.29 1.57
CA ASN A 123 8.74 -13.55 2.50
C ASN A 123 8.19 -13.96 3.87
N ASN A 124 8.02 -15.27 4.09
CA ASN A 124 7.52 -15.77 5.36
C ASN A 124 8.44 -15.42 6.56
N ALA A 125 9.76 -15.34 6.35
CA ALA A 125 10.69 -14.98 7.41
C ALA A 125 10.49 -13.53 7.88
N THR A 126 10.30 -12.59 6.94
CA THR A 126 9.97 -11.19 7.25
C THR A 126 8.62 -11.09 7.92
N PHE A 127 7.61 -11.82 7.44
CA PHE A 127 6.28 -11.85 8.07
C PHE A 127 6.34 -12.28 9.53
N LEU A 128 7.04 -13.38 9.83
CA LEU A 128 7.18 -13.88 11.20
C LEU A 128 7.95 -12.88 12.08
N SER A 129 9.03 -12.29 11.56
CA SER A 129 9.84 -11.31 12.28
C SER A 129 9.07 -10.02 12.57
N GLU A 130 8.35 -9.48 11.60
CA GLU A 130 7.50 -8.29 11.77
C GLU A 130 6.40 -8.57 12.79
N ARG A 131 5.71 -9.72 12.68
CA ARG A 131 4.64 -10.08 13.61
C ARG A 131 5.10 -10.18 15.06
N GLU A 132 6.32 -10.68 15.30
CA GLU A 132 6.90 -10.81 16.65
C GLU A 132 7.33 -9.46 17.23
N ALA A 133 7.93 -8.59 16.42
CA ALA A 133 8.50 -7.31 16.87
C ALA A 133 7.53 -6.11 16.81
N ALA A 134 6.34 -6.26 16.23
CA ALA A 134 5.43 -5.16 15.90
C ALA A 134 4.63 -4.57 17.08
N HIS A 135 5.21 -4.47 18.28
CA HIS A 135 4.55 -3.95 19.50
C HIS A 135 3.81 -2.62 19.27
N ARG A 136 4.38 -1.73 18.46
CA ARG A 136 3.78 -0.44 18.16
C ARG A 136 2.55 -0.53 17.26
N ASN A 137 2.53 -1.45 16.31
CA ASN A 137 1.34 -1.69 15.48
C ASN A 137 0.22 -2.32 16.32
N TYR A 138 0.55 -3.21 17.28
CA TYR A 138 -0.43 -3.71 18.26
C TYR A 138 -0.99 -2.59 19.13
N ALA A 139 -0.13 -1.73 19.71
CA ALA A 139 -0.56 -0.60 20.51
C ALA A 139 -1.50 0.33 19.72
N LEU A 140 -1.15 0.62 18.46
CA LEU A 140 -1.96 1.43 17.56
C LEU A 140 -3.31 0.77 17.25
N ALA A 141 -3.33 -0.54 17.01
CA ALA A 141 -4.57 -1.27 16.75
C ALA A 141 -5.52 -1.27 17.95
N HIS A 142 -5.00 -1.45 19.16
CA HIS A 142 -5.81 -1.33 20.38
C HIS A 142 -6.30 0.10 20.61
N TYR A 143 -5.46 1.10 20.37
CA TYR A 143 -5.84 2.51 20.46
C TYR A 143 -6.96 2.88 19.48
N MET A 144 -6.88 2.41 18.24
CA MET A 144 -7.94 2.56 17.24
C MET A 144 -9.23 1.82 17.64
N ARG A 145 -9.12 0.67 18.31
CA ARG A 145 -10.29 -0.08 18.79
C ARG A 145 -11.02 0.65 19.91
N GLU A 146 -10.29 1.22 20.87
CA GLU A 146 -10.86 2.02 21.94
C GLU A 146 -11.67 3.21 21.41
N HIS A 147 -11.25 3.77 20.28
CA HIS A 147 -11.91 4.88 19.59
C HIS A 147 -12.98 4.46 18.56
N ASN A 148 -13.32 3.16 18.48
CA ASN A 148 -14.30 2.61 17.54
C ASN A 148 -13.97 2.91 16.06
N CYS A 149 -12.69 2.95 15.70
CA CYS A 149 -12.28 3.24 14.31
C CYS A 149 -12.64 2.10 13.34
N TYR A 150 -12.81 0.87 13.82
CA TYR A 150 -12.95 -0.31 12.98
C TYR A 150 -14.40 -0.61 12.59
N PRO A 151 -14.65 -1.26 11.44
CA PRO A 151 -15.94 -1.83 11.13
C PRO A 151 -16.44 -2.79 12.23
N PRO A 152 -17.76 -2.93 12.42
CA PRO A 152 -18.31 -3.93 13.32
C PRO A 152 -17.79 -5.33 13.00
N LYS A 153 -17.57 -6.16 14.03
CA LYS A 153 -17.08 -7.56 13.93
C LYS A 153 -15.62 -7.72 13.45
N THR A 154 -14.84 -6.64 13.37
CA THR A 154 -13.41 -6.74 13.07
C THR A 154 -12.66 -7.58 14.11
N ASN A 155 -11.83 -8.53 13.68
CA ASN A 155 -10.86 -9.23 14.54
C ASN A 155 -9.47 -8.57 14.39
N LEU A 156 -8.93 -7.96 15.46
CA LEU A 156 -7.63 -7.25 15.35
C LEU A 156 -6.49 -8.17 15.00
N GLN A 157 -6.46 -9.37 15.58
CA GLN A 157 -5.33 -10.28 15.36
C GLN A 157 -5.26 -10.66 13.89
N GLU A 158 -6.39 -11.05 13.30
CA GLU A 158 -6.47 -11.38 11.88
C GLU A 158 -6.17 -10.16 10.98
N CYS A 159 -6.57 -8.95 11.39
CA CYS A 159 -6.27 -7.74 10.63
C CYS A 159 -4.78 -7.38 10.67
N LEU A 160 -4.14 -7.52 11.82
CA LEU A 160 -2.71 -7.28 11.98
C LEU A 160 -1.89 -8.34 11.25
N ASP A 161 -2.24 -9.61 11.40
CA ASP A 161 -1.60 -10.70 10.66
C ASP A 161 -1.70 -10.45 9.15
N PHE A 162 -2.87 -10.03 8.67
CA PHE A 162 -3.05 -9.68 7.27
C PHE A 162 -2.23 -8.46 6.84
N TYR A 163 -2.21 -7.40 7.64
CA TYR A 163 -1.35 -6.24 7.39
C TYR A 163 0.13 -6.63 7.27
N PHE A 164 0.63 -7.49 8.17
CA PHE A 164 2.01 -7.98 8.10
C PHE A 164 2.26 -8.89 6.90
N GLN A 165 1.27 -9.72 6.52
CA GLN A 165 1.35 -10.53 5.31
C GLN A 165 1.50 -9.65 4.06
N ILE A 166 0.67 -8.62 3.92
CA ILE A 166 0.73 -7.70 2.78
C ILE A 166 2.06 -6.91 2.74
N CYS A 167 2.56 -6.46 3.89
CA CYS A 167 3.88 -5.80 3.95
C CYS A 167 5.03 -6.74 3.56
N SER A 168 4.83 -8.05 3.69
CA SER A 168 5.84 -9.09 3.43
C SER A 168 5.76 -9.71 2.04
N LEU A 169 4.88 -9.20 1.16
CA LEU A 169 4.92 -9.54 -0.27
C LEU A 169 6.29 -9.17 -0.84
N GLU A 170 6.87 -10.05 -1.65
CA GLU A 170 8.15 -9.80 -2.31
C GLU A 170 7.93 -9.31 -3.74
N VAL A 171 8.66 -8.26 -4.10
CA VAL A 171 8.70 -7.67 -5.43
C VAL A 171 10.16 -7.46 -5.82
N ASN A 172 10.40 -7.08 -7.06
CA ASN A 172 11.69 -6.53 -7.49
C ASN A 172 11.45 -5.17 -8.16
N CYS A 173 12.50 -4.47 -8.58
CA CYS A 173 12.34 -3.15 -9.23
C CYS A 173 11.45 -3.26 -10.47
N GLU A 174 11.57 -4.34 -11.22
CA GLU A 174 10.85 -4.54 -12.47
C GLU A 174 9.34 -4.71 -12.25
N SER A 175 8.93 -5.59 -11.34
CA SER A 175 7.51 -5.79 -11.04
C SER A 175 6.89 -4.54 -10.41
N MET A 176 7.63 -3.86 -9.53
CA MET A 176 7.18 -2.60 -8.93
C MET A 176 7.06 -1.48 -9.97
N SER A 177 7.91 -1.46 -11.01
CA SER A 177 7.81 -0.48 -12.11
C SER A 177 6.54 -0.69 -12.94
N VAL A 178 6.14 -1.94 -13.20
CA VAL A 178 4.87 -2.25 -13.89
C VAL A 178 3.68 -1.85 -13.02
N MET A 179 3.71 -2.13 -11.71
CA MET A 179 2.67 -1.64 -10.79
C MET A 179 2.54 -0.11 -10.84
N GLY A 180 3.66 0.62 -10.82
CA GLY A 180 3.67 2.07 -10.95
C GLY A 180 3.12 2.57 -12.28
N ALA A 181 3.43 1.88 -13.37
CA ALA A 181 2.91 2.21 -14.70
C ALA A 181 1.41 1.90 -14.83
N THR A 182 0.91 0.85 -14.17
CA THR A 182 -0.53 0.58 -14.05
C THR A 182 -1.25 1.74 -13.33
N LEU A 183 -0.66 2.31 -12.28
CA LEU A 183 -1.20 3.50 -11.63
C LEU A 183 -1.11 4.74 -12.54
N ALA A 184 -0.01 4.93 -13.28
CA ALA A 184 0.13 6.02 -14.25
C ALA A 184 -0.90 5.94 -15.39
N ASN A 185 -1.28 4.71 -15.76
CA ASN A 185 -2.20 4.40 -16.85
C ASN A 185 -3.65 4.22 -16.38
N SER A 186 -4.08 4.99 -15.38
CA SER A 186 -5.47 5.00 -14.87
C SER A 186 -6.02 3.63 -14.49
N GLY A 187 -5.16 2.72 -14.02
CA GLY A 187 -5.54 1.41 -13.50
C GLY A 187 -5.49 0.28 -14.53
N VAL A 188 -5.10 0.56 -15.77
CA VAL A 188 -4.91 -0.45 -16.82
C VAL A 188 -3.45 -0.88 -16.88
N CYS A 189 -3.17 -2.17 -16.72
CA CYS A 189 -1.79 -2.67 -16.75
C CYS A 189 -1.21 -2.55 -18.16
N PRO A 190 -0.11 -1.80 -18.37
CA PRO A 190 0.37 -1.47 -19.71
C PRO A 190 1.05 -2.65 -20.43
N THR A 191 1.40 -3.72 -19.73
CA THR A 191 2.02 -4.92 -20.33
C THR A 191 1.00 -6.02 -20.68
N THR A 192 -0.22 -5.93 -20.16
CA THR A 192 -1.27 -6.95 -20.34
C THR A 192 -2.60 -6.41 -20.84
N GLU A 193 -2.78 -5.08 -20.84
CA GLU A 193 -4.04 -4.38 -21.13
C GLU A 193 -5.19 -4.72 -20.15
N ASP A 194 -4.87 -5.36 -19.02
CA ASP A 194 -5.86 -5.73 -18.01
C ASP A 194 -6.35 -4.48 -17.23
N PRO A 195 -7.66 -4.17 -17.22
CA PRO A 195 -8.22 -3.12 -16.37
C PRO A 195 -8.27 -3.61 -14.91
N VAL A 196 -7.23 -3.30 -14.15
CA VAL A 196 -7.05 -3.78 -12.78
C VAL A 196 -7.81 -2.94 -11.76
N MET A 197 -7.79 -1.62 -11.92
CA MET A 197 -8.46 -0.68 -11.01
C MET A 197 -9.27 0.39 -11.73
N PHE A 198 -10.25 0.97 -11.05
CA PHE A 198 -11.05 2.05 -11.62
C PHE A 198 -10.29 3.40 -11.61
N PRO A 199 -10.45 4.25 -12.65
CA PRO A 199 -9.78 5.55 -12.71
C PRO A 199 -10.03 6.46 -11.49
N ASP A 200 -11.25 6.45 -10.94
CA ASP A 200 -11.60 7.23 -9.75
C ASP A 200 -10.81 6.78 -8.52
N SER A 201 -10.55 5.47 -8.37
CA SER A 201 -9.71 4.95 -7.29
C SER A 201 -8.26 5.35 -7.46
N ILE A 202 -7.76 5.35 -8.71
CA ILE A 202 -6.40 5.75 -9.04
C ILE A 202 -6.17 7.24 -8.73
N HIS A 203 -7.13 8.10 -9.07
CA HIS A 203 -7.07 9.52 -8.74
C HIS A 203 -6.82 9.75 -7.23
N ASP A 204 -7.56 9.04 -6.38
CA ASP A 204 -7.44 9.19 -4.92
C ASP A 204 -6.14 8.59 -4.38
N VAL A 205 -5.72 7.43 -4.91
CA VAL A 205 -4.43 6.80 -4.58
C VAL A 205 -3.28 7.77 -4.88
N LEU A 206 -3.25 8.36 -6.09
CA LEU A 206 -2.20 9.28 -6.50
C LEU A 206 -2.23 10.58 -5.70
N SER A 207 -3.41 11.09 -5.39
CA SER A 207 -3.59 12.27 -4.54
C SER A 207 -2.95 12.08 -3.16
N LEU A 208 -3.20 10.94 -2.51
CA LEU A 208 -2.64 10.65 -1.19
C LEU A 208 -1.18 10.22 -1.22
N MET A 209 -0.72 9.60 -2.31
CA MET A 209 0.72 9.37 -2.53
C MET A 209 1.46 10.71 -2.62
N HIS A 210 0.90 11.69 -3.33
CA HIS A 210 1.51 13.01 -3.48
C HIS A 210 1.67 13.74 -2.14
N SER A 211 0.62 13.77 -1.30
CA SER A 211 0.64 14.55 -0.05
C SER A 211 1.19 13.79 1.17
N CYS A 212 1.13 12.45 1.17
CA CYS A 212 1.35 11.63 2.38
C CYS A 212 2.35 10.47 2.19
N GLY A 213 2.90 10.26 1.00
CA GLY A 213 3.57 9.01 0.67
C GLY A 213 5.04 8.88 1.11
N MET A 214 5.70 9.98 1.49
CA MET A 214 7.13 10.04 1.79
C MET A 214 7.43 10.33 3.28
N TYR A 215 6.56 9.86 4.18
CA TYR A 215 6.67 10.07 5.63
C TYR A 215 6.75 11.57 5.98
N ASP A 216 7.58 11.96 6.94
CA ASP A 216 7.80 13.38 7.32
C ASP A 216 8.36 14.22 6.16
N TYR A 217 8.92 13.58 5.14
CA TYR A 217 9.45 14.25 3.95
C TYR A 217 8.37 14.52 2.88
N SER A 218 7.11 14.10 3.07
CA SER A 218 6.05 14.24 2.05
C SER A 218 5.86 15.68 1.59
N GLY A 219 5.78 16.65 2.51
CA GLY A 219 5.62 18.06 2.13
C GLY A 219 6.81 18.62 1.33
N GLN A 220 8.03 18.24 1.69
CA GLN A 220 9.25 18.65 0.97
C GLN A 220 9.36 17.96 -0.40
N PHE A 221 9.00 16.68 -0.48
CA PHE A 221 9.01 15.91 -1.72
C PHE A 221 7.97 16.48 -2.70
N ALA A 222 6.75 16.74 -2.25
CA ALA A 222 5.72 17.38 -3.05
C ALA A 222 6.18 18.74 -3.59
N PHE A 223 6.82 19.57 -2.75
CA PHE A 223 7.31 20.89 -3.17
C PHE A 223 8.49 20.84 -4.15
N LYS A 224 9.46 19.93 -3.94
CA LYS A 224 10.71 19.89 -4.72
C LYS A 224 10.63 19.00 -5.95
N VAL A 225 9.90 17.90 -5.88
CA VAL A 225 9.81 16.87 -6.92
C VAL A 225 8.44 16.89 -7.61
N GLY A 226 7.35 17.09 -6.85
CA GLY A 226 6.02 17.25 -7.43
C GLY A 226 5.36 15.97 -7.96
N LEU A 227 5.92 14.79 -7.68
CA LEU A 227 5.40 13.50 -8.16
C LEU A 227 4.72 12.70 -7.04
N PRO A 228 3.64 11.94 -7.32
CA PRO A 228 3.14 10.92 -6.41
C PRO A 228 4.20 9.84 -6.17
N ALA A 229 4.52 9.57 -4.91
CA ALA A 229 5.48 8.53 -4.56
C ALA A 229 5.15 7.86 -3.22
N LYS A 230 5.60 6.63 -3.02
CA LYS A 230 5.55 5.93 -1.73
C LYS A 230 6.87 5.24 -1.46
N SER A 231 7.47 5.52 -0.30
CA SER A 231 8.68 4.82 0.16
C SER A 231 8.38 3.70 1.17
N GLY A 232 9.27 2.70 1.19
CA GLY A 232 9.25 1.56 2.10
C GLY A 232 10.52 1.48 2.95
N VAL A 233 10.42 0.87 4.14
CA VAL A 233 11.58 0.67 5.02
C VAL A 233 12.62 -0.29 4.42
N CYS A 234 12.22 -1.08 3.42
CA CYS A 234 13.09 -1.94 2.63
C CYS A 234 14.09 -1.19 1.74
N GLY A 235 13.97 0.14 1.61
CA GLY A 235 14.75 0.96 0.67
C GLY A 235 14.07 1.18 -0.68
N GLY A 236 12.96 0.49 -0.95
CA GLY A 236 12.16 0.68 -2.16
C GLY A 236 11.41 2.01 -2.18
N MET A 237 11.26 2.58 -3.38
CA MET A 237 10.45 3.77 -3.64
C MET A 237 9.63 3.57 -4.92
N LEU A 238 8.31 3.56 -4.78
CA LEU A 238 7.37 3.57 -5.91
C LEU A 238 7.13 5.02 -6.31
N ILE A 239 7.42 5.39 -7.55
CA ILE A 239 7.16 6.73 -8.11
C ILE A 239 6.23 6.57 -9.30
N VAL A 240 5.23 7.44 -9.41
CA VAL A 240 4.29 7.47 -10.53
C VAL A 240 4.41 8.82 -11.24
N ILE A 241 4.43 8.79 -12.57
CA ILE A 241 4.38 9.98 -13.42
C ILE A 241 3.07 9.87 -14.22
N PRO A 242 1.98 10.50 -13.75
CA PRO A 242 0.71 10.49 -14.45
C PRO A 242 0.79 11.25 -15.78
N ASN A 243 -0.05 10.87 -16.74
CA ASN A 243 -0.20 11.56 -18.03
C ASN A 243 -0.87 12.94 -17.89
#